data_AF-M3IAC6-F1
#
_entry.id   AF-M3IAC6-F1
#
_cell.length_a   1.000
_cell.length_b   1.000
_cell.length_c   1.000
_cell.angle_alpha   90.00
_cell.angle_beta   90.00
_cell.angle_gamma   90.00
#
_symmetry.space_group_name_H-M   'P 1'
#
loop_
_entity.id
_entity.type
_entity.pdbx_description
1 polymer ?
#
loop_
_entity_poly.entity_id
_entity_poly.type
_entity_poly.pdbx_seq_one_letter_code
_entity_poly.pdbx_strand_id
1 'polypeptide(L)'
;MEKSISQILEKNPNLKLFNTKELKELYTEGVNKVFGVLETLKMTALIIAMLSLISSLFHNLISKKNTLGILKYLGADQRQLGKILLTESIFITIVSVCFGILLAFFLSPIVLYVVNKNAFGWTLKFTVSPEIPIFFLVLSPILGVFSCLVPLYTLQKLSFRISQE
;
A
#
# COMPACT_ATOMS: atom_id res chain seq x y z
N MET A 1 33.92 20.76 -39.46
CA MET A 1 32.54 20.46 -39.02
C MET A 1 32.06 21.46 -37.96
N GLU A 2 32.87 21.81 -36.95
CA GLU A 2 32.53 22.84 -35.94
C GLU A 2 32.29 24.24 -36.53
N LYS A 3 33.08 24.68 -37.52
CA LYS A 3 32.92 26.00 -38.16
C LYS A 3 31.64 26.17 -38.99
N SER A 4 31.03 25.07 -39.42
CA SER A 4 29.75 25.09 -40.18
C SER A 4 28.55 25.18 -39.24
N ILE A 5 28.69 24.74 -37.99
CA ILE A 5 27.63 24.78 -36.97
C ILE A 5 27.48 26.20 -36.41
N SER A 6 28.59 26.92 -36.22
CA SER A 6 28.59 28.32 -35.76
C SER A 6 27.92 29.28 -36.75
N GLN A 7 28.02 29.05 -38.06
CA GLN A 7 27.38 29.88 -39.08
C GLN A 7 25.85 29.68 -39.18
N ILE A 8 25.34 28.51 -38.78
CA ILE A 8 23.90 28.21 -38.81
C ILE A 8 23.20 28.75 -37.55
N LEU A 9 23.94 28.88 -36.44
CA LEU A 9 23.46 29.46 -35.17
C LEU A 9 23.29 30.98 -35.24
N GLU A 10 24.15 31.68 -35.98
CA GLU A 10 24.07 33.13 -36.16
C GLU A 10 22.80 33.55 -36.95
N LYS A 11 22.26 32.63 -37.75
CA LYS A 11 21.11 32.88 -38.63
C LYS A 11 19.75 32.61 -37.98
N ASN A 12 19.71 31.98 -36.80
CA ASN A 12 18.45 31.65 -36.10
C ASN A 12 18.62 31.69 -34.56
N PRO A 13 18.25 32.78 -33.88
CA PRO A 13 18.44 32.96 -32.43
C PRO A 13 17.56 32.05 -31.54
N ASN A 14 16.74 31.17 -32.12
CA ASN A 14 15.87 30.24 -31.40
C ASN A 14 16.43 28.80 -31.31
N LEU A 15 17.60 28.51 -31.91
CA LEU A 15 18.22 27.19 -31.80
C LEU A 15 18.99 27.04 -30.48
N LYS A 16 18.35 26.43 -29.48
CA LYS A 16 19.02 25.97 -28.25
C LYS A 16 19.87 24.74 -28.56
N LEU A 17 21.17 24.85 -28.32
CA LEU A 17 22.14 23.79 -28.51
C LEU A 17 22.14 22.89 -27.27
N PHE A 18 21.21 21.94 -27.22
CA PHE A 18 21.13 21.02 -26.10
C PHE A 18 22.34 20.08 -26.10
N ASN A 19 23.18 20.19 -25.08
CA ASN A 19 24.20 19.17 -24.81
C ASN A 19 23.51 17.86 -24.39
N THR A 20 24.10 16.70 -24.67
CA THR A 20 23.50 15.39 -24.36
C THR A 20 23.11 15.22 -22.89
N LYS A 21 23.81 15.90 -21.96
CA LYS A 21 23.46 15.96 -20.53
C LYS A 21 22.20 16.80 -20.26
N GLU A 22 22.10 17.96 -20.87
CA GLU A 22 21.02 18.93 -20.65
C GLU A 22 19.70 18.41 -21.25
N LEU A 23 19.77 17.71 -22.39
CA LEU A 23 18.62 17.02 -22.97
C LEU A 23 18.13 15.90 -22.03
N LYS A 24 19.04 15.08 -21.48
CA LYS A 24 18.69 14.00 -20.54
C LYS A 24 18.05 14.54 -19.26
N GLU A 25 18.54 15.66 -18.75
CA GLU A 25 18.01 16.30 -17.55
C GLU A 25 16.59 16.81 -17.76
N LEU A 26 16.32 17.48 -18.89
CA LEU A 26 14.99 17.96 -19.27
C LEU A 26 13.97 16.81 -19.43
N TYR A 27 14.38 15.68 -20.04
CA TYR A 27 13.53 14.49 -20.13
C TYR A 27 13.28 13.84 -18.76
N THR A 28 14.30 13.75 -17.91
CA THR A 28 14.18 13.12 -16.58
C THR A 28 13.28 13.96 -15.67
N GLU A 29 13.37 15.28 -15.75
CA GLU A 29 12.51 16.20 -15.00
C GLU A 29 11.03 16.04 -15.40
N GLY A 30 10.75 16.00 -16.72
CA GLY A 30 9.40 15.76 -17.23
C GLY A 30 8.81 14.44 -16.76
N VAL A 31 9.61 13.36 -16.81
CA VAL A 31 9.22 12.03 -16.34
C VAL A 31 8.96 12.01 -14.83
N ASN A 32 9.85 12.60 -14.04
CA ASN A 32 9.70 12.70 -12.58
C ASN A 32 8.43 13.47 -12.19
N LYS A 33 8.04 14.48 -12.94
CA LYS A 33 6.81 15.25 -12.68
C LYS A 33 5.56 14.39 -12.84
N VAL A 34 5.50 13.54 -13.87
CA VAL A 34 4.37 12.63 -14.07
C VAL A 34 4.34 11.56 -12.97
N PHE A 35 5.49 10.98 -12.62
CA PHE A 35 5.57 10.04 -11.49
C PHE A 35 5.21 10.69 -10.15
N GLY A 36 5.53 11.96 -9.94
CA GLY A 36 5.15 12.70 -8.73
C GLY A 36 3.63 12.83 -8.56
N VAL A 37 2.88 12.97 -9.65
CA VAL A 37 1.40 12.95 -9.61
C VAL A 37 0.89 11.57 -9.20
N LEU A 38 1.44 10.50 -9.79
CA LEU A 38 1.09 9.12 -9.42
C LEU A 38 1.43 8.81 -7.96
N GLU A 39 2.56 9.33 -7.47
CA GLU A 39 2.95 9.18 -6.08
C GLU A 39 1.99 9.91 -5.14
N THR A 40 1.54 11.10 -5.51
CA THR A 40 0.51 11.83 -4.75
C THR A 40 -0.80 11.05 -4.72
N LEU A 41 -1.22 10.49 -5.85
CA LEU A 41 -2.43 9.66 -5.94
C LEU A 41 -2.31 8.36 -5.11
N LYS A 42 -1.13 7.73 -5.10
CA LYS A 42 -0.83 6.59 -4.21
C LYS A 42 -1.03 6.98 -2.74
N MET A 43 -0.52 8.15 -2.34
CA MET A 43 -0.63 8.62 -0.95
C MET A 43 -2.09 8.92 -0.56
N THR A 44 -2.89 9.53 -1.44
CA THR A 44 -4.30 9.76 -1.15
C THR A 44 -5.10 8.46 -1.08
N ALA A 45 -4.81 7.49 -1.95
CA ALA A 45 -5.40 6.16 -1.89
C ALA A 45 -5.10 5.46 -0.55
N LEU A 46 -3.87 5.59 -0.04
CA LEU A 46 -3.51 5.07 1.29
C LEU A 46 -4.31 5.72 2.42
N ILE A 47 -4.51 7.05 2.37
CA ILE A 47 -5.33 7.76 3.36
C ILE A 47 -6.77 7.23 3.34
N ILE A 48 -7.36 7.09 2.15
CA ILE A 48 -8.72 6.56 1.99
C ILE A 48 -8.81 5.13 2.53
N ALA A 49 -7.84 4.28 2.21
CA ALA A 49 -7.77 2.91 2.71
C ALA A 49 -7.71 2.86 4.25
N MET A 50 -6.94 3.75 4.88
CA MET A 50 -6.88 3.84 6.35
C MET A 50 -8.22 4.25 6.95
N LEU A 51 -8.94 5.20 6.35
CA LEU A 51 -10.28 5.60 6.79
C LEU A 51 -11.29 4.44 6.67
N SER A 52 -11.20 3.66 5.59
CA SER A 52 -12.01 2.45 5.41
C SER A 52 -11.71 1.40 6.48
N LEU A 53 -10.42 1.18 6.81
CA LEU A 53 -10.01 0.24 7.85
C LEU A 53 -10.54 0.66 9.23
N ILE A 54 -10.42 1.94 9.60
CA ILE A 54 -10.94 2.47 10.86
C ILE A 54 -12.46 2.22 10.96
N SER A 55 -13.19 2.54 9.90
CA SER A 55 -14.64 2.33 9.84
C SER A 55 -15.03 0.86 9.99
N SER A 56 -14.27 -0.03 9.33
CA SER A 56 -14.45 -1.48 9.44
C SER A 56 -14.17 -2.00 10.86
N LEU A 57 -13.12 -1.48 11.52
CA LEU A 57 -12.80 -1.83 12.91
C LEU A 57 -13.93 -1.43 13.86
N PHE A 58 -14.49 -0.24 13.72
CA PHE A 58 -15.65 0.16 14.52
C PHE A 58 -16.84 -0.78 14.32
N HIS A 59 -17.15 -1.14 13.07
CA HIS A 59 -18.21 -2.11 12.78
C HIS A 59 -17.93 -3.48 13.42
N ASN A 60 -16.69 -3.96 13.34
CA ASN A 60 -16.26 -5.22 13.94
C ASN A 60 -16.42 -5.22 15.48
N LEU A 61 -16.08 -4.11 16.14
CA LEU A 61 -16.20 -3.94 17.59
C LEU A 61 -17.66 -3.96 18.07
N ILE A 62 -18.60 -3.38 17.32
CA ILE A 62 -20.03 -3.45 17.67
C ILE A 62 -20.53 -4.89 17.54
N SER A 63 -20.25 -5.55 16.40
CA SER A 63 -20.83 -6.86 16.08
C SER A 63 -20.26 -8.01 16.95
N LYS A 64 -19.00 -7.93 17.37
CA LYS A 64 -18.37 -8.99 18.21
C LYS A 64 -18.73 -8.91 19.69
N LYS A 65 -19.32 -7.82 20.20
CA LYS A 65 -19.68 -7.71 21.62
C LYS A 65 -20.69 -8.78 22.06
N ASN A 66 -21.70 -9.03 21.24
CA ASN A 66 -22.78 -9.98 21.58
C ASN A 66 -22.27 -11.43 21.63
N THR A 67 -21.45 -11.83 20.65
CA THR A 67 -20.91 -13.19 20.57
C THR A 67 -19.91 -13.49 21.69
N LEU A 68 -19.03 -12.54 22.01
CA LEU A 68 -18.08 -12.67 23.12
C LEU A 68 -18.79 -12.67 24.49
N GLY A 69 -19.90 -11.94 24.61
CA GLY A 69 -20.77 -11.96 25.78
C GLY A 69 -21.32 -13.36 26.06
N ILE A 70 -21.93 -14.00 25.06
CA ILE A 70 -22.48 -15.36 25.16
C ILE A 70 -21.40 -16.38 25.54
N LEU A 71 -20.23 -16.31 24.90
CA LEU A 71 -19.13 -17.24 25.20
C LEU A 71 -18.62 -17.09 26.64
N LYS A 72 -18.63 -15.87 27.18
CA LYS A 72 -18.27 -15.59 28.57
C LYS A 72 -19.31 -16.11 29.57
N TYR A 73 -20.61 -16.05 29.23
CA TYR A 73 -21.66 -16.66 30.06
C TYR A 73 -21.57 -18.19 30.10
N LEU A 74 -21.09 -18.82 29.02
CA LEU A 74 -20.80 -20.25 28.98
C LEU A 74 -19.51 -20.64 29.76
N GLY A 75 -18.83 -19.68 30.38
CA GLY A 75 -17.66 -19.92 31.22
C GLY A 75 -16.32 -19.92 30.48
N ALA A 76 -16.25 -19.39 29.24
CA ALA A 76 -14.99 -19.30 28.51
C ALA A 76 -13.96 -18.42 29.25
N ASP A 77 -12.73 -18.92 29.35
CA ASP A 77 -11.64 -18.19 29.98
C ASP A 77 -11.14 -17.02 29.10
N GLN A 78 -10.65 -15.95 29.73
CA GLN A 78 -10.14 -14.76 29.04
C GLN A 78 -8.99 -15.11 28.08
N ARG A 79 -8.18 -16.13 28.41
CA ARG A 79 -7.10 -16.61 27.53
C ARG A 79 -7.63 -17.37 26.32
N GLN A 80 -8.75 -18.07 26.43
CA GLN A 80 -9.38 -18.78 25.31
C GLN A 80 -9.93 -17.77 24.29
N LEU A 81 -10.62 -16.74 24.78
CA LEU A 81 -11.11 -15.62 23.97
C LEU A 81 -9.95 -14.90 23.24
N GLY A 82 -8.85 -14.62 23.96
CA GLY A 82 -7.66 -14.01 23.38
C GLY A 82 -6.99 -14.87 22.29
N LYS A 83 -6.89 -16.19 22.49
CA LYS A 83 -6.33 -17.12 21.49
C LYS A 83 -7.15 -17.13 20.20
N ILE A 84 -8.48 -17.17 20.31
CA ILE A 84 -9.38 -17.18 19.14
C ILE A 84 -9.16 -15.91 18.31
N LEU A 85 -9.17 -14.73 18.95
CA LEU A 85 -8.98 -13.45 18.27
C LEU A 85 -7.58 -13.32 17.64
N LEU A 86 -6.55 -13.82 18.31
CA LEU A 86 -5.18 -13.80 17.80
C LEU A 86 -5.03 -14.70 16.56
N THR A 87 -5.59 -15.91 16.59
CA THR A 87 -5.59 -16.80 15.42
C THR A 87 -6.38 -16.23 14.25
N GLU A 88 -7.53 -15.60 14.51
CA GLU A 88 -8.35 -14.94 13.48
C GLU A 88 -7.60 -13.78 12.83
N SER A 89 -6.98 -12.90 13.63
CA SER A 89 -6.27 -11.72 13.12
C SER A 89 -5.02 -12.10 12.31
N ILE A 90 -4.24 -13.07 12.77
CA ILE A 90 -3.07 -13.56 12.03
C ILE A 90 -3.51 -14.15 10.69
N PHE A 91 -4.57 -14.96 10.67
CA PHE A 91 -5.08 -15.56 9.45
C PHE A 91 -5.54 -14.51 8.44
N ILE A 92 -6.36 -13.54 8.87
CA ILE A 92 -6.84 -12.45 8.01
C ILE A 92 -5.67 -11.62 7.44
N THR A 93 -4.67 -11.32 8.27
CA THR A 93 -3.53 -10.48 7.85
C THR A 93 -2.65 -11.19 6.83
N ILE A 94 -2.36 -12.48 7.05
CA ILE A 94 -1.59 -13.30 6.10
C ILE A 94 -2.32 -13.40 4.76
N VAL A 95 -3.63 -13.69 4.79
CA VAL A 95 -4.45 -13.78 3.57
C VAL A 95 -4.44 -12.44 2.83
N SER A 96 -4.65 -11.33 3.53
CA SER A 96 -4.66 -9.98 2.93
C SER A 96 -3.34 -9.63 2.24
N VAL A 97 -2.21 -9.89 2.90
CA VAL A 97 -0.88 -9.63 2.32
C VAL A 97 -0.60 -10.56 1.14
N CYS A 98 -0.96 -11.83 1.24
CA CYS A 98 -0.83 -12.78 0.13
C CYS A 98 -1.60 -12.31 -1.11
N PHE A 99 -2.88 -11.91 -0.94
CA PHE A 99 -3.69 -11.36 -2.02
C PHE A 99 -3.13 -10.04 -2.57
N GLY A 100 -2.62 -9.15 -1.72
CA GLY A 100 -2.00 -7.89 -2.15
C GLY A 100 -0.75 -8.12 -3.00
N ILE A 101 0.14 -9.03 -2.58
CA ILE A 101 1.34 -9.40 -3.34
C ILE A 101 0.94 -10.03 -4.67
N LEU A 102 -0.04 -10.94 -4.66
CA LEU A 102 -0.53 -11.60 -5.86
C LEU A 102 -1.07 -10.59 -6.89
N LEU A 103 -1.96 -9.68 -6.44
CA LEU A 103 -2.51 -8.62 -7.28
C LEU A 103 -1.42 -7.69 -7.82
N ALA A 104 -0.46 -7.28 -6.98
CA ALA A 104 0.66 -6.45 -7.40
C ALA A 104 1.51 -7.14 -8.47
N PHE A 105 1.78 -8.44 -8.30
CA PHE A 105 2.55 -9.23 -9.26
C PHE A 105 1.86 -9.36 -10.62
N PHE A 106 0.53 -9.50 -10.65
CA PHE A 106 -0.24 -9.54 -11.90
C PHE A 106 -0.40 -8.16 -12.54
N LEU A 107 -0.69 -7.10 -11.76
CA LEU A 107 -0.93 -5.76 -12.30
C LEU A 107 0.35 -5.06 -12.75
N SER A 108 1.47 -5.26 -12.06
CA SER A 108 2.72 -4.56 -12.39
C SER A 108 3.20 -4.76 -13.84
N PRO A 109 3.29 -5.99 -14.39
CA PRO A 109 3.68 -6.18 -15.79
C PRO A 109 2.64 -5.58 -16.75
N ILE A 110 1.35 -5.62 -16.42
CA ILE A 110 0.30 -4.99 -17.24
C ILE A 110 0.53 -3.48 -17.34
N VAL A 111 0.80 -2.83 -16.21
CA VAL A 111 1.10 -1.39 -16.18
C VAL A 111 2.38 -1.09 -16.97
N LEU A 112 3.43 -1.89 -16.84
CA LEU A 112 4.69 -1.62 -17.54
C LEU A 112 4.62 -1.88 -19.06
N TYR A 113 4.01 -2.98 -19.50
CA TYR A 113 4.00 -3.38 -20.91
C TYR A 113 2.85 -2.76 -21.71
N VAL A 114 1.71 -2.50 -21.07
CA VAL A 114 0.53 -1.92 -21.74
C VAL A 114 0.45 -0.43 -21.47
N VAL A 115 0.37 -0.01 -20.21
CA VAL A 115 0.12 1.40 -19.89
C VAL A 115 1.33 2.26 -20.22
N ASN A 116 2.53 1.88 -19.75
CA ASN A 116 3.74 2.69 -19.95
C ASN A 116 4.15 2.76 -21.43
N LYS A 117 4.01 1.65 -22.17
CA LYS A 117 4.27 1.60 -23.61
C LYS A 117 3.32 2.51 -24.40
N ASN A 118 2.02 2.50 -24.09
CA ASN A 118 1.05 3.35 -24.78
C ASN A 118 1.16 4.83 -24.36
N ALA A 119 1.50 5.10 -23.09
CA ALA A 119 1.58 6.46 -22.56
C ALA A 119 2.86 7.18 -22.97
N PHE A 120 4.01 6.48 -23.03
CA PHE A 120 5.30 7.14 -23.25
C PHE A 120 6.17 6.52 -24.35
N GLY A 121 5.79 5.37 -24.92
CA GLY A 121 6.53 4.73 -26.02
C GLY A 121 7.79 3.97 -25.60
N TRP A 122 8.19 4.00 -24.32
CA TRP A 122 9.31 3.25 -23.76
C TRP A 122 8.86 2.27 -22.68
N THR A 123 9.63 1.20 -22.49
CA THR A 123 9.40 0.21 -21.42
C THR A 123 10.46 0.35 -20.34
N LEU A 124 10.03 0.27 -19.08
CA LEU A 124 10.94 0.11 -17.94
C LEU A 124 11.25 -1.37 -17.81
N LYS A 125 12.50 -1.69 -17.49
CA LYS A 125 12.90 -3.07 -17.19
C LYS A 125 12.18 -3.50 -15.91
N PHE A 126 11.28 -4.47 -16.03
CA PHE A 126 10.60 -5.06 -14.88
C PHE A 126 11.64 -5.74 -13.99
N THR A 127 11.96 -5.11 -12.86
CA THR A 127 12.90 -5.65 -11.87
C THR A 127 12.09 -5.92 -10.61
N VAL A 128 11.79 -7.20 -10.38
CA VAL A 128 11.16 -7.63 -9.13
C VAL A 128 12.27 -8.04 -8.19
N SER A 129 12.56 -7.19 -7.21
CA SER A 129 13.40 -7.59 -6.09
C SER A 129 12.54 -8.46 -5.15
N PRO A 130 12.85 -9.75 -4.97
CA PRO A 130 12.06 -10.64 -4.12
C PRO A 130 12.10 -10.25 -2.63
N GLU A 131 13.07 -9.43 -2.24
CA GLU A 131 13.26 -8.95 -0.86
C GLU A 131 12.02 -8.21 -0.32
N ILE A 132 11.39 -7.37 -1.14
CA ILE A 132 10.25 -6.54 -0.73
C ILE A 132 9.01 -7.40 -0.39
N PRO A 133 8.50 -8.27 -1.27
CA PRO A 133 7.34 -9.11 -0.94
C PRO A 133 7.63 -10.08 0.20
N ILE A 134 8.85 -10.63 0.30
CA ILE A 134 9.25 -11.50 1.41
C ILE A 134 9.22 -10.73 2.73
N PHE A 135 9.73 -9.49 2.75
CA PHE A 135 9.68 -8.63 3.93
C PHE A 135 8.25 -8.38 4.40
N PHE A 136 7.32 -8.04 3.51
CA PHE A 136 5.91 -7.84 3.87
C PHE A 136 5.24 -9.14 4.34
N LEU A 137 5.56 -10.28 3.73
CA LEU A 137 5.03 -11.57 4.14
C LEU A 137 5.46 -11.91 5.58
N VAL A 138 6.73 -11.70 5.92
CA VAL A 138 7.28 -11.93 7.28
C VAL A 138 6.80 -10.89 8.29
N LEU A 139 6.58 -9.64 7.87
CA LEU A 139 6.08 -8.57 8.73
C LEU A 139 4.58 -8.71 9.03
N SER A 140 3.81 -9.34 8.14
CA SER A 140 2.35 -9.48 8.24
C SER A 140 1.84 -10.10 9.55
N PRO A 141 2.43 -11.18 10.12
CA PRO A 141 1.94 -11.78 11.36
C PRO A 141 2.20 -10.85 12.55
N ILE A 142 3.29 -10.09 12.52
CA ILE A 142 3.64 -9.09 13.55
C ILE A 142 2.55 -8.01 13.57
N LEU A 143 2.16 -7.51 12.39
CA LEU A 143 1.06 -6.55 12.26
C LEU A 143 -0.29 -7.11 12.73
N GLY A 144 -0.58 -8.39 12.45
CA GLY A 144 -1.78 -9.06 12.95
C GLY A 144 -1.81 -9.13 14.49
N VAL A 145 -0.69 -9.51 15.11
CA VAL A 145 -0.57 -9.51 16.58
C VAL A 145 -0.77 -8.10 17.16
N PHE A 146 -0.18 -7.08 16.55
CA PHE A 146 -0.38 -5.67 16.95
C PHE A 146 -1.84 -5.23 16.82
N SER A 147 -2.54 -5.63 15.75
CA SER A 147 -3.96 -5.31 15.54
C SER A 147 -4.85 -5.85 16.66
N CYS A 148 -4.52 -7.02 17.21
CA CYS A 148 -5.28 -7.65 18.28
C CYS A 148 -5.15 -6.95 19.65
N LEU A 149 -4.19 -6.02 19.84
CA LEU A 149 -4.00 -5.29 21.10
C LEU A 149 -5.23 -4.45 21.48
N VAL A 150 -5.87 -3.79 20.50
CA VAL A 150 -7.04 -2.92 20.73
C VAL A 150 -8.26 -3.71 21.25
N PRO A 151 -8.67 -4.82 20.61
CA PRO A 151 -9.73 -5.69 21.14
C PRO A 151 -9.39 -6.31 22.51
N LEU A 152 -8.16 -6.79 22.70
CA LEU A 152 -7.73 -7.43 23.96
C LEU A 152 -7.82 -6.46 25.15
N TYR A 153 -7.36 -5.23 24.98
CA TYR A 153 -7.41 -4.21 26.04
C TYR A 153 -8.85 -3.83 26.38
N THR A 154 -9.72 -3.79 25.36
CA THR A 154 -11.14 -3.50 25.51
C THR A 154 -11.87 -4.64 26.25
N LEU A 155 -11.51 -5.90 26.00
CA LEU A 155 -12.05 -7.07 26.70
C LEU A 155 -11.69 -7.11 28.19
N GLN A 156 -10.49 -6.66 28.57
CA GLN A 156 -10.07 -6.56 29.97
C GLN A 156 -10.82 -5.47 30.72
N LYS A 157 -11.11 -4.33 30.07
CA LYS A 157 -11.89 -3.24 30.67
C LYS A 157 -13.39 -3.47 30.67
N LEU A 158 -13.92 -4.30 29.79
CA LEU A 158 -15.34 -4.73 29.78
C LEU A 158 -15.59 -5.79 30.86
N SER A 159 -15.51 -5.35 32.12
CA SER A 159 -16.38 -5.88 33.19
C SER A 159 -17.81 -5.59 32.76
N PHE A 160 -18.40 -6.52 32.01
CA PHE A 160 -19.74 -6.44 31.42
C PHE A 160 -20.77 -6.00 32.47
N ARG A 161 -21.16 -4.72 32.43
CA ARG A 161 -22.41 -4.25 33.01
C ARG A 161 -23.48 -4.73 32.04
N ILE A 162 -24.16 -5.80 32.42
CA ILE A 162 -25.26 -6.39 31.66
C ILE A 162 -26.31 -5.29 31.53
N SER A 163 -26.54 -4.81 30.31
CA SER A 163 -27.72 -4.01 29.99
C SER A 163 -28.91 -4.92 30.23
N GLN A 164 -29.64 -4.66 31.31
CA GLN A 164 -31.01 -5.11 31.41
C GLN A 164 -31.82 -4.25 30.43
N GLU A 165 -32.16 -4.83 29.29
CA GLU A 165 -33.41 -4.54 28.60
C GLU A 165 -34.09 -5.88 28.28
#